data_AF-A0A7W0VSE8-F1
#
_entry.id   AF-A0A7W0VSE8-F1
#
_cell.length_a   1.000
_cell.length_b   1.000
_cell.length_c   1.000
_cell.angle_alpha   90.00
_cell.angle_beta   90.00
_cell.angle_gamma   90.00
#
_symmetry.space_group_name_H-M   'P 1'
#
loop_
_entity.id
_entity.type
_entity.pdbx_description
1 polymer ?
#
loop_
_entity_poly.entity_id
_entity_poly.type
_entity_poly.pdbx_seq_one_letter_code
_entity_poly.pdbx_strand_id
1 'polypeptide(L)'
;MIGNHQELAEHDVSWLAIRQPAVMRLLERELATDDNDAFAAGLELACRVLGGRTPVGDMRLDHQSLAVGLAAVRGGKCDRAMVRSLRDQIEELNVVLLPQEADAVATVIAAVIWAVLDMSVRELDDTLVA
;
A
#
# COMPACT_ATOMS: atom_id res chain seq x y z
N MET A 1 -1.77 -18.12 23.86
CA MET A 1 -2.94 -17.26 23.60
C MET A 1 -2.84 -16.88 22.13
N ILE A 2 -3.45 -17.68 21.27
CA ILE A 2 -3.44 -17.47 19.82
C ILE A 2 -4.50 -16.40 19.59
N GLY A 3 -4.09 -15.14 19.45
CA GLY A 3 -5.00 -14.10 18.99
C GLY A 3 -5.51 -14.51 17.62
N ASN A 4 -6.84 -14.51 17.45
CA ASN A 4 -7.46 -14.88 16.19
C ASN A 4 -6.84 -14.02 15.08
N HIS A 5 -6.30 -14.65 14.03
CA HIS A 5 -5.80 -13.93 12.85
C HIS A 5 -6.82 -12.91 12.30
N GLN A 6 -8.11 -13.18 12.53
CA GLN A 6 -9.22 -12.30 12.18
C GLN A 6 -9.32 -11.04 13.04
N GLU A 7 -9.07 -11.10 14.36
CA GLU A 7 -9.03 -9.89 15.21
C GLU A 7 -7.84 -9.00 14.84
N LEU A 8 -6.68 -9.60 14.53
CA LEU A 8 -5.51 -8.87 14.06
C LEU A 8 -5.79 -8.15 12.72
N ALA A 9 -6.44 -8.83 11.78
CA ALA A 9 -6.84 -8.24 10.50
C ALA A 9 -7.86 -7.09 10.65
N GLU A 10 -8.87 -7.24 11.52
CA GLU A 10 -9.85 -6.18 11.79
C GLU A 10 -9.22 -4.95 12.44
N HIS A 11 -8.26 -5.16 13.34
CA HIS A 11 -7.48 -4.08 13.94
C HIS A 11 -6.60 -3.35 12.92
N ASP A 12 -5.98 -4.08 11.99
CA ASP A 12 -5.12 -3.49 10.96
C ASP A 12 -5.91 -2.64 9.95
N VAL A 13 -7.09 -3.12 9.53
CA VAL A 13 -7.97 -2.38 8.62
C VAL A 13 -8.53 -1.12 9.30
N SER A 14 -9.00 -1.25 10.55
CA SER A 14 -9.50 -0.11 11.31
C SER A 14 -8.42 0.93 11.54
N TRP A 15 -7.20 0.48 11.87
CA TRP A 15 -6.04 1.36 11.99
C TRP A 15 -5.74 2.08 10.68
N LEU A 16 -5.71 1.36 9.55
CA LEU A 16 -5.44 1.94 8.24
C LEU A 16 -6.48 2.99 7.87
N ALA A 17 -7.76 2.71 8.08
CA ALA A 17 -8.85 3.66 7.81
C ALA A 17 -8.73 4.95 8.62
N ILE A 18 -8.35 4.85 9.91
CA ILE A 18 -8.23 5.99 10.81
C ILE A 18 -6.96 6.79 10.52
N ARG A 19 -5.82 6.10 10.35
CA ARG A 19 -4.50 6.74 10.25
C ARG A 19 -4.16 7.15 8.82
N GLN A 20 -4.56 6.37 7.83
CA GLN A 20 -4.21 6.52 6.41
C GLN A 20 -5.45 6.65 5.50
N PRO A 21 -6.34 7.64 5.73
CA PRO A 21 -7.56 7.78 4.93
C PRO A 21 -7.28 8.05 3.44
N ALA A 22 -6.15 8.67 3.10
CA ALA A 22 -5.77 8.90 1.72
C ALA A 22 -5.41 7.60 0.98
N VAL A 23 -4.81 6.63 1.68
CA VAL A 23 -4.51 5.30 1.16
C VAL A 23 -5.82 4.54 0.94
N MET A 24 -6.75 4.58 1.89
CA MET A 24 -8.07 3.94 1.73
C MET A 24 -8.79 4.47 0.48
N ARG A 25 -8.88 5.79 0.31
CA ARG A 25 -9.50 6.41 -0.89
C ARG A 25 -8.77 6.08 -2.19
N LEU A 26 -7.45 5.89 -2.14
CA LEU A 26 -6.69 5.46 -3.31
C LEU A 26 -7.07 4.03 -3.71
N LEU A 27 -7.11 3.11 -2.73
CA LEU A 27 -7.52 1.72 -2.95
C LEU A 27 -8.94 1.67 -3.52
N GLU A 28 -9.89 2.39 -2.91
CA GLU A 28 -11.27 2.47 -3.40
C GLU A 28 -11.34 2.99 -4.84
N ARG A 29 -10.57 4.02 -5.17
CA ARG A 29 -10.61 4.64 -6.50
C ARG A 29 -10.00 3.77 -7.58
N GLU A 30 -8.89 3.09 -7.29
CA GLU A 30 -8.10 2.38 -8.30
C GLU A 30 -8.44 0.88 -8.37
N LEU A 31 -9.03 0.30 -7.32
CA LEU A 31 -9.23 -1.16 -7.19
C LEU A 31 -10.69 -1.57 -6.96
N ALA A 32 -11.64 -0.64 -6.95
CA ALA A 32 -13.05 -1.01 -6.89
C ALA A 32 -13.47 -1.77 -8.16
N THR A 33 -13.77 -3.05 -7.99
CA THR A 33 -14.32 -3.98 -8.99
C THR A 33 -15.68 -4.48 -8.52
N ASP A 34 -16.43 -5.11 -9.42
CA ASP A 34 -17.78 -5.63 -9.11
C ASP A 34 -17.75 -6.75 -8.05
N ASP A 35 -16.68 -7.57 -8.02
CA ASP A 35 -16.46 -8.64 -7.03
C ASP A 35 -15.69 -8.19 -5.79
N ASN A 36 -15.09 -6.99 -5.84
CA ASN A 36 -14.30 -6.38 -4.77
C ASN A 36 -13.01 -7.15 -4.40
N ASP A 37 -12.59 -8.11 -5.23
CA ASP A 37 -11.43 -8.96 -4.97
C ASP A 37 -10.11 -8.16 -5.05
N ALA A 38 -9.99 -7.29 -6.05
CA ALA A 38 -8.83 -6.40 -6.20
C ALA A 38 -8.69 -5.44 -5.01
N PHE A 39 -9.81 -4.90 -4.52
CA PHE A 39 -9.82 -4.04 -3.35
C PHE A 39 -9.41 -4.79 -2.08
N ALA A 40 -9.94 -6.00 -1.85
CA ALA A 40 -9.59 -6.82 -0.70
C ALA A 40 -8.09 -7.17 -0.69
N ALA A 41 -7.55 -7.58 -1.84
CA ALA A 41 -6.12 -7.85 -2.00
C ALA A 41 -5.26 -6.60 -1.75
N GLY A 42 -5.66 -5.45 -2.32
CA GLY A 42 -4.98 -4.19 -2.08
C GLY A 42 -5.03 -3.75 -0.62
N LEU A 43 -6.15 -3.93 0.06
CA LEU A 43 -6.31 -3.60 1.47
C LEU A 43 -5.39 -4.44 2.36
N GLU A 44 -5.34 -5.75 2.12
CA GLU A 44 -4.46 -6.64 2.86
C GLU A 44 -2.98 -6.26 2.68
N LEU A 45 -2.55 -6.05 1.44
CA LEU A 45 -1.17 -5.66 1.15
C LEU A 45 -0.83 -4.28 1.71
N ALA A 46 -1.76 -3.31 1.66
CA ALA A 46 -1.56 -2.00 2.27
C ALA A 46 -1.41 -2.11 3.79
N CYS A 47 -2.19 -2.98 4.45
CA CYS A 47 -2.03 -3.27 5.87
C CYS A 47 -0.67 -3.93 6.17
N ARG A 48 -0.20 -4.86 5.33
CA ARG A 48 1.15 -5.45 5.50
C ARG A 48 2.26 -4.39 5.36
N VAL A 49 2.15 -3.53 4.35
CA VAL A 49 3.14 -2.47 4.06
C VAL A 49 3.18 -1.42 5.17
N LEU A 50 2.02 -0.98 5.68
CA LEU A 50 1.92 0.16 6.58
C LEU A 50 1.75 -0.23 8.06
N GLY A 51 1.16 -1.40 8.34
CA GLY A 51 1.00 -1.97 9.68
C GLY A 51 2.23 -2.74 10.17
N GLY A 52 3.13 -3.12 9.25
CA GLY A 52 4.37 -3.81 9.58
C GLY A 52 5.44 -2.87 10.15
N ARG A 53 5.39 -2.59 11.46
CA ARG A 53 6.50 -2.12 12.37
C ARG A 53 7.60 -1.24 11.74
N THR A 54 7.26 -0.42 10.77
CA THR A 54 8.18 0.56 10.21
C THR A 54 8.25 1.68 11.25
N PRO A 55 9.42 2.28 11.52
CA PRO A 55 9.53 3.46 12.40
C PRO A 55 8.93 4.71 11.74
N VAL A 56 7.94 4.51 10.87
CA VAL A 56 7.10 5.50 10.20
C VAL A 56 6.05 5.92 11.24
N GLY A 57 6.54 6.36 12.40
CA GLY A 57 5.74 6.87 13.49
C GLY A 57 5.00 8.12 13.02
N ASP A 58 3.67 8.13 13.18
CA ASP A 58 2.75 9.22 12.82
C ASP A 58 2.79 9.75 11.37
N MET A 59 3.67 9.25 10.48
CA MET A 59 3.71 9.66 9.08
C MET A 59 2.38 9.34 8.39
N ARG A 60 1.74 10.38 7.85
CA ARG A 60 0.46 10.28 7.15
C ARG A 60 0.67 10.58 5.69
N LEU A 61 0.34 9.62 4.84
CA LEU A 61 0.36 9.83 3.39
C LEU A 61 -0.84 10.72 3.01
N ASP A 62 -0.59 11.74 2.20
CA ASP A 62 -1.63 12.57 1.61
C ASP A 62 -1.91 12.18 0.15
N HIS A 63 -2.99 12.74 -0.41
CA HIS A 63 -3.41 12.47 -1.78
C HIS A 63 -2.36 12.88 -2.82
N GLN A 64 -1.59 13.93 -2.55
CA GLN A 64 -0.59 14.43 -3.48
C GLN A 64 0.60 13.47 -3.57
N SER A 65 1.12 13.04 -2.42
CA SER A 65 2.26 12.11 -2.33
C SER A 65 1.92 10.78 -3.00
N LEU A 66 0.71 10.28 -2.77
CA LEU A 66 0.18 9.08 -3.44
C LEU A 66 0.01 9.27 -4.96
N ALA A 67 -0.47 10.43 -5.41
CA ALA A 67 -0.59 10.73 -6.84
C ALA A 67 0.78 10.81 -7.53
N VAL A 68 1.78 11.40 -6.87
CA VAL A 68 3.16 11.42 -7.36
C VAL A 68 3.73 10.00 -7.43
N GLY A 69 3.50 9.18 -6.39
CA GLY A 69 3.89 7.77 -6.40
C GLY A 69 3.27 6.98 -7.54
N LEU A 70 1.96 7.13 -7.77
CA LEU A 70 1.27 6.51 -8.90
C LEU A 70 1.88 6.93 -10.24
N ALA A 71 2.12 8.23 -10.42
CA ALA A 71 2.73 8.75 -11.65
C ALA A 71 4.15 8.23 -11.84
N ALA A 72 4.94 8.09 -10.77
CA ALA A 72 6.28 7.54 -10.80
C ALA A 72 6.28 6.06 -11.20
N VAL A 73 5.40 5.25 -10.59
CA VAL A 73 5.28 3.82 -10.90
C VAL A 73 4.82 3.63 -12.35
N ARG A 74 3.75 4.31 -12.78
CA ARG A 74 3.24 4.25 -14.16
C ARG A 74 4.26 4.77 -15.18
N GLY A 75 5.08 5.74 -14.79
CA GLY A 75 6.19 6.26 -15.60
C GLY A 75 7.43 5.35 -15.64
N GLY A 76 7.38 4.16 -15.03
CA GLY A 76 8.47 3.18 -15.06
C GLY A 76 9.64 3.49 -14.14
N LYS A 77 9.46 4.38 -13.15
CA LYS A 77 10.49 4.70 -12.15
C LYS A 77 10.53 3.70 -10.98
N CYS A 78 9.59 2.76 -10.92
CA CYS A 78 9.56 1.71 -9.92
C CYS A 78 10.50 0.56 -10.31
N ASP A 79 11.22 0.02 -9.33
CA ASP A 79 12.10 -1.12 -9.54
C ASP A 79 11.29 -2.37 -9.96
N ARG A 80 11.74 -3.03 -11.03
CA ARG A 80 11.12 -4.28 -11.51
C ARG A 80 11.21 -5.40 -10.48
N ALA A 81 12.24 -5.41 -9.63
CA ALA A 81 12.35 -6.38 -8.55
C ALA A 81 11.23 -6.21 -7.51
N MET A 82 10.89 -4.97 -7.19
CA MET A 82 9.80 -4.63 -6.28
C MET A 82 8.44 -5.05 -6.83
N VAL A 83 8.16 -4.75 -8.11
CA VAL A 83 6.91 -5.19 -8.76
C VAL A 83 6.81 -6.72 -8.80
N ARG A 84 7.92 -7.41 -9.04
CA ARG A 84 7.94 -8.89 -8.99
C ARG A 84 7.64 -9.41 -7.59
N SER A 85 8.28 -8.86 -6.57
CA SER A 85 8.01 -9.25 -5.18
C SER A 85 6.57 -8.98 -4.76
N LEU A 86 5.94 -7.92 -5.27
CA LEU A 86 4.52 -7.67 -5.04
C LEU A 86 3.62 -8.70 -5.73
N ARG A 87 3.99 -9.15 -6.95
CA ARG A 87 3.26 -10.23 -7.62
C ARG A 87 3.37 -11.55 -6.87
N ASP A 88 4.55 -11.90 -6.37
CA ASP A 88 4.73 -13.09 -5.53
C ASP A 88 3.86 -13.01 -4.27
N GLN A 89 3.78 -11.83 -3.62
CA GLN A 89 2.90 -11.61 -2.47
C GLN A 89 1.40 -11.68 -2.81
N ILE A 90 1.00 -11.26 -4.02
CA ILE A 90 -0.38 -11.39 -4.50
C ILE A 90 -0.74 -12.86 -4.71
N GLU A 91 0.18 -13.68 -5.24
CA GLU A 91 -0.02 -15.12 -5.43
C GLU A 91 -0.20 -15.88 -4.10
N GLU A 92 0.34 -15.34 -3.01
CA GLU A 92 0.15 -15.88 -1.66
C GLU A 92 -1.21 -15.51 -1.04
N LEU A 93 -1.99 -14.61 -1.65
CA LEU A 93 -3.31 -14.23 -1.16
C LEU A 93 -4.35 -15.30 -1.51
N ASN A 94 -5.31 -15.51 -0.61
CA ASN A 94 -6.44 -16.40 -0.85
C ASN A 94 -7.55 -15.71 -1.68
N VAL A 95 -7.16 -14.97 -2.73
CA VAL A 95 -8.07 -14.19 -3.58
C VAL A 95 -7.72 -14.47 -5.04
N VAL A 96 -8.74 -14.66 -5.89
CA VAL A 96 -8.55 -14.93 -7.32
C VAL A 96 -8.63 -13.62 -8.09
N LEU A 97 -7.49 -13.14 -8.59
CA LEU A 97 -7.44 -11.91 -9.38
C LEU A 97 -7.30 -12.21 -10.87
N LEU A 98 -8.01 -11.43 -11.68
CA LEU A 98 -7.72 -11.34 -13.11
C LEU A 98 -6.33 -10.70 -13.32
N PRO A 99 -5.64 -10.99 -14.43
CA PRO A 99 -4.31 -10.42 -14.68
C PRO A 99 -4.25 -8.89 -14.60
N GLN A 100 -5.31 -8.21 -15.04
CA GLN A 100 -5.44 -6.75 -14.97
C GLN A 100 -5.63 -6.23 -13.54
N GLU A 101 -6.32 -6.99 -12.69
CA GLU A 101 -6.53 -6.66 -11.28
C GLU A 101 -5.24 -6.85 -10.49
N ALA A 102 -4.54 -7.96 -10.72
CA ALA A 102 -3.23 -8.19 -10.12
C ALA A 102 -2.22 -7.08 -10.49
N ASP A 103 -2.23 -6.60 -11.74
CA ASP A 103 -1.36 -5.50 -12.17
C ASP A 103 -1.78 -4.15 -11.55
N ALA A 104 -3.08 -3.89 -11.44
CA ALA A 104 -3.61 -2.73 -10.74
C ALA A 104 -3.22 -2.73 -9.25
N VAL A 105 -3.42 -3.86 -8.56
CA VAL A 105 -3.03 -4.04 -7.15
C VAL A 105 -1.53 -3.81 -6.99
N ALA A 106 -0.69 -4.48 -7.80
CA ALA A 106 0.76 -4.31 -7.73
C ALA A 106 1.18 -2.84 -7.97
N THR A 107 0.55 -2.16 -8.92
CA THR A 107 0.82 -0.74 -9.23
C THR A 107 0.45 0.17 -8.07
N VAL A 108 -0.73 -0.02 -7.47
CA VAL A 108 -1.22 0.80 -6.36
C VAL A 108 -0.37 0.60 -5.12
N ILE A 109 -0.05 -0.65 -4.77
CA ILE A 109 0.80 -0.93 -3.61
C ILE A 109 2.22 -0.43 -3.82
N ALA A 110 2.76 -0.55 -5.04
CA ALA A 110 4.05 0.05 -5.36
C ALA A 110 4.04 1.58 -5.20
N ALA A 111 2.93 2.24 -5.56
CA ALA A 111 2.79 3.68 -5.39
C ALA A 111 2.74 4.09 -3.91
N VAL A 112 2.08 3.29 -3.07
CA VAL A 112 2.06 3.49 -1.61
C VAL A 112 3.47 3.38 -1.05
N ILE A 113 4.20 2.30 -1.36
CA ILE A 113 5.58 2.11 -0.89
C ILE A 113 6.49 3.23 -1.40
N TRP A 114 6.36 3.62 -2.67
CA TRP A 114 7.11 4.74 -3.23
C TRP A 114 6.88 6.03 -2.43
N ALA A 115 5.62 6.34 -2.10
CA ALA A 115 5.27 7.54 -1.34
C ALA A 115 5.85 7.50 0.08
N VAL A 116 5.86 6.34 0.73
CA VAL A 116 6.54 6.17 2.03
C VAL A 116 8.04 6.46 1.91
N LEU A 117 8.69 5.91 0.88
CA LEU A 117 10.14 6.10 0.68
C LEU A 117 10.49 7.56 0.36
N ASP A 118 9.76 8.21 -0.55
CA ASP A 118 9.96 9.61 -0.91
C ASP A 118 9.76 10.54 0.29
N MET A 119 8.73 10.30 1.11
CA MET A 119 8.50 11.08 2.32
C MET A 119 9.58 10.84 3.39
N SER A 120 10.02 9.59 3.57
CA SER A 120 11.10 9.24 4.52
C SER A 120 12.44 9.91 4.15
N VAL A 121 12.75 9.99 2.85
CA VAL A 121 13.95 10.68 2.36
C VAL A 121 13.87 12.18 2.65
N ARG A 122 12.71 12.81 2.44
CA ARG A 122 12.53 14.25 2.74
C ARG A 122 12.65 14.56 4.23
N GLU A 123 12.04 13.73 5.09
CA GLU A 123 12.17 13.90 6.55
C GLU A 123 13.63 13.75 7.02
N LEU A 124 14.39 12.83 6.41
CA LEU A 124 15.80 12.66 6.70
C LEU A 124 16.62 13.87 6.25
N ASP A 125 16.39 14.39 5.04
CA ASP A 125 17.05 15.59 4.52
C ASP A 125 16.79 16.81 5.41
N ASP A 126 15.52 17.02 5.83
CA ASP A 126 15.16 18.13 6.72
C ASP A 126 15.85 18.02 8.09
N THR A 127 16.03 16.80 8.60
CA THR A 127 16.73 16.55 9.88
C THR A 127 18.24 16.79 9.79
N LEU A 128 18.85 16.56 8.62
CA LEU A 128 20.28 16.77 8.39
C LEU A 128 20.65 18.24 8.13
N VAL A 129 19.69 19.07 7.72
CA VAL A 129 19.88 20.50 7.44
C VAL A 129 19.61 21.39 8.67
N ALA A 130 18.92 20.86 9.69
CA ALA A 130 18.62 21.54 10.96
C ALA A 130 19.78 21.50 11.97
#